data_AF-A0A267GB12-F1
#
_entry.id   AF-A0A267GB12-F1
#
_cell.length_a   1.000
_cell.length_b   1.000
_cell.length_c   1.000
_cell.angle_alpha   90.00
_cell.angle_beta   90.00
_cell.angle_gamma   90.00
#
_symmetry.space_group_name_H-M   'P 1'
#
loop_
_entity.id
_entity.type
_entity.pdbx_description
1 polymer ?
#
loop_
_entity_poly.entity_id
_entity_poly.type
_entity_poly.pdbx_seq_one_letter_code
_entity_poly.pdbx_strand_id
1 'polypeptide(L)'
;MSDLGQHYRRLRAFRPLLFQSAHHVANNPSIGEALPASLVAHLLFSRAPVDMQSPHTAAGWSVSRYVSWLLDYPEESDRLRFIQGTLVAYAKSAQARGVREYAAVYPVLLTLVNAHLNAASSTDEEANVETEVSAGEGF
;
A
#
# COMPACT_ATOMS: atom_id res chain seq x y z
N MET A 1 -20.12 4.65 -13.91
CA MET A 1 -19.84 5.99 -13.35
C MET A 1 -18.65 6.55 -14.12
N SER A 2 -18.63 7.81 -14.53
CA SER A 2 -17.49 8.36 -15.29
C SER A 2 -16.21 8.34 -14.44
N ASP A 3 -15.07 8.02 -15.05
CA ASP A 3 -13.76 8.00 -14.39
C ASP A 3 -13.48 9.30 -13.63
N LEU A 4 -13.89 10.44 -14.18
CA LEU A 4 -13.74 11.75 -13.55
C LEU A 4 -14.36 11.81 -12.14
N GLY A 5 -15.51 11.18 -11.94
CA GLY A 5 -16.16 11.11 -10.63
C GLY A 5 -15.38 10.27 -9.61
N GLN A 6 -14.68 9.22 -10.06
CA GLN A 6 -13.81 8.42 -9.19
C GLN A 6 -12.55 9.19 -8.79
N HIS A 7 -11.90 9.85 -9.74
CA HIS A 7 -10.71 10.67 -9.49
C HIS A 7 -11.03 11.84 -8.54
N TYR A 8 -12.18 12.49 -8.71
CA TYR A 8 -12.63 13.55 -7.81
C TYR A 8 -12.89 13.05 -6.38
N ARG A 9 -13.55 11.90 -6.22
CA ARG A 9 -13.76 11.26 -4.90
C ARG A 9 -12.43 10.93 -4.21
N ARG A 10 -11.48 10.35 -4.95
CA ARG A 10 -10.12 10.07 -4.47
C ARG A 10 -9.43 11.33 -3.97
N LEU A 11 -9.42 12.40 -4.78
CA LEU A 11 -8.78 13.65 -4.40
C LEU A 11 -9.39 14.26 -3.13
N ARG A 12 -10.73 14.22 -3.00
CA ARG A 12 -11.44 14.72 -1.84
C ARG A 12 -11.13 13.91 -0.58
N ALA A 13 -11.05 12.58 -0.68
CA ALA A 13 -10.68 11.70 0.42
C ALA A 13 -9.19 11.86 0.81
N PHE A 14 -8.31 12.11 -0.17
CA PHE A 14 -6.87 12.23 0.05
C PHE A 14 -6.47 13.56 0.71
N ARG A 15 -7.08 14.69 0.29
CA ARG A 15 -6.74 16.04 0.77
C ARG A 15 -6.61 16.17 2.30
N PRO A 16 -7.55 15.68 3.14
CA PRO A 16 -7.41 15.81 4.60
C PRO A 16 -6.23 15.04 5.16
N LEU A 17 -5.79 13.95 4.50
CA LEU A 17 -4.67 13.12 4.98
C LEU A 17 -3.35 13.89 5.01
N LEU A 18 -3.18 14.89 4.15
CA LEU A 18 -1.96 15.70 4.04
C LEU A 18 -1.58 16.40 5.35
N PHE A 19 -2.55 16.70 6.21
CA PHE A 19 -2.36 17.45 7.45
C PHE A 19 -2.53 16.59 8.71
N GLN A 20 -2.75 15.28 8.55
CA GLN A 20 -2.96 14.34 9.65
C GLN A 20 -1.67 13.61 10.03
N SER A 21 -1.56 13.17 11.29
CA SER A 21 -0.45 12.33 11.73
C SER A 21 -0.44 10.97 11.04
N ALA A 22 0.71 10.30 10.98
CA ALA A 22 0.84 8.98 10.32
C ALA A 22 -0.19 7.97 10.85
N HIS A 23 -0.42 7.96 12.17
CA HIS A 23 -1.41 7.08 12.80
C HIS A 23 -2.85 7.38 12.36
N HIS A 24 -3.25 8.65 12.29
CA HIS A 24 -4.59 9.01 11.81
C HIS A 24 -4.76 8.71 10.32
N VAL A 25 -3.71 8.92 9.53
CA VAL A 25 -3.71 8.60 8.10
C VAL A 25 -3.93 7.11 7.88
N ALA A 26 -3.21 6.24 8.59
CA ALA A 26 -3.30 4.79 8.39
C ALA A 26 -4.63 4.17 8.86
N ASN A 27 -5.36 4.84 9.77
CA ASN A 27 -6.65 4.38 10.27
C ASN A 27 -7.85 5.02 9.53
N ASN A 28 -7.61 5.68 8.39
CA ASN A 28 -8.68 6.31 7.65
C ASN A 28 -9.60 5.25 7.01
N PRO A 29 -10.93 5.31 7.21
CA PRO A 29 -11.85 4.29 6.69
C PRO A 29 -12.00 4.31 5.17
N SER A 30 -11.62 5.40 4.50
CA SER A 30 -11.67 5.50 3.04
C SER A 30 -10.57 4.69 2.33
N ILE A 31 -9.64 4.08 3.07
CA ILE A 31 -8.58 3.24 2.51
C ILE A 31 -9.15 1.87 2.16
N GLY A 32 -8.86 1.39 0.95
CA GLY A 32 -9.45 0.17 0.39
C GLY A 32 -10.80 0.40 -0.30
N GLU A 33 -11.53 1.45 0.07
CA GLU A 33 -12.80 1.81 -0.58
C GLU A 33 -12.58 2.88 -1.68
N ALA A 34 -12.24 4.11 -1.28
CA ALA A 34 -12.02 5.21 -2.20
C ALA A 34 -10.53 5.38 -2.52
N LEU A 35 -9.66 5.13 -1.55
CA LEU A 35 -8.22 5.36 -1.64
C LEU A 35 -7.45 4.03 -1.72
N PRO A 36 -6.58 3.85 -2.73
CA PRO A 36 -5.62 2.76 -2.72
C PRO A 36 -4.69 2.84 -1.50
N ALA A 37 -4.49 1.73 -0.81
CA ALA A 37 -3.59 1.63 0.35
C ALA A 37 -2.13 1.94 -0.04
N SER A 38 -1.72 1.55 -1.25
CA SER A 38 -0.44 1.87 -1.86
C SER A 38 -0.24 3.39 -1.97
N LEU A 39 -1.26 4.14 -2.39
CA LEU A 39 -1.20 5.60 -2.45
C LEU A 39 -0.99 6.22 -1.05
N VAL A 40 -1.67 5.69 -0.04
CA VAL A 40 -1.50 6.14 1.35
C VAL A 40 -0.12 5.77 1.89
N ALA A 41 0.40 4.59 1.56
CA ALA A 41 1.75 4.20 1.91
C ALA A 41 2.78 5.17 1.33
N HIS A 42 2.63 5.61 0.08
CA HIS A 42 3.51 6.63 -0.52
C HIS A 42 3.49 7.97 0.24
N LEU A 43 2.31 8.43 0.70
CA LEU A 43 2.21 9.61 1.55
C LEU A 43 2.95 9.43 2.88
N LEU A 44 2.94 8.22 3.45
CA LEU A 44 3.68 7.93 4.67
C LEU A 44 5.20 7.88 4.41
N PHE A 45 5.65 7.31 3.28
CA PHE A 45 7.05 7.36 2.87
C PHE A 45 7.55 8.79 2.64
N SER A 46 6.72 9.69 2.12
CA SER A 46 7.13 11.10 1.94
C SER A 46 7.36 11.85 3.26
N ARG A 47 6.95 11.25 4.40
CA ARG A 47 7.16 11.76 5.76
C ARG A 47 8.24 10.98 6.51
N ALA A 48 8.80 9.94 5.89
CA ALA A 48 9.81 9.10 6.50
C ALA A 48 11.15 9.85 6.57
N PRO A 49 11.99 9.54 7.58
CA PRO A 49 13.35 10.06 7.65
C PRO A 49 14.22 9.50 6.51
N VAL A 50 15.34 10.19 6.23
CA VAL A 50 16.26 9.89 5.12
C VAL A 50 16.85 8.47 5.15
N ASP A 51 17.00 7.86 6.32
CA ASP A 51 17.47 6.49 6.48
C ASP A 51 16.45 5.44 6.01
N MET A 52 15.18 5.83 5.94
CA MET A 52 14.09 5.01 5.42
C MET A 52 13.78 5.43 3.97
N GLN A 53 14.52 4.81 3.04
CA GLN A 53 14.37 5.06 1.62
C GLN A 53 12.97 4.72 1.11
N SER A 54 12.48 5.51 0.16
CA SER A 54 11.23 5.24 -0.55
C SER A 54 11.36 4.01 -1.48
N PRO A 55 10.25 3.36 -1.87
CA PRO A 55 10.29 2.12 -2.65
C PRO A 55 11.10 2.20 -3.95
N HIS A 56 10.98 3.30 -4.70
CA HIS A 56 11.75 3.49 -5.93
C HIS A 56 13.25 3.65 -5.64
N THR A 57 13.60 4.40 -4.58
CA THR A 57 15.00 4.62 -4.19
C THR A 57 15.66 3.31 -3.75
N ALA A 58 14.97 2.52 -2.92
CA ALA A 58 15.46 1.23 -2.44
C ALA A 58 15.68 0.22 -3.58
N ALA A 59 14.85 0.30 -4.63
CA ALA A 59 14.98 -0.52 -5.84
C ALA A 59 16.01 0.03 -6.86
N GLY A 60 16.60 1.20 -6.61
CA GLY A 60 17.51 1.86 -7.57
C GLY A 60 16.80 2.37 -8.83
N TRP A 61 15.49 2.65 -8.76
CA TRP A 61 14.70 3.12 -9.89
C TRP A 61 14.53 4.63 -9.87
N SER A 62 14.43 5.22 -11.07
CA SER A 62 13.96 6.60 -11.20
C SER A 62 12.49 6.70 -10.82
N VAL A 63 12.07 7.90 -10.39
CA VAL A 63 10.66 8.18 -10.08
C VAL A 63 9.76 7.88 -11.28
N SER A 64 10.16 8.29 -12.49
CA SER A 64 9.38 8.06 -13.72
C SER A 64 9.19 6.57 -14.02
N ARG A 65 10.25 5.76 -13.87
CA ARG A 65 10.15 4.30 -14.05
C ARG A 65 9.17 3.70 -13.05
N TYR A 66 9.26 4.13 -11.79
CA TYR A 66 8.40 3.62 -10.74
C TYR A 66 6.94 4.02 -10.92
N VAL A 67 6.67 5.26 -11.33
CA VAL A 67 5.31 5.72 -11.63
C VAL A 67 4.73 4.96 -12.82
N SER A 68 5.50 4.71 -13.89
CA SER A 68 5.06 3.86 -15.00
C SER A 68 4.67 2.48 -14.48
N TRP A 69 5.55 1.84 -13.71
CA TRP A 69 5.27 0.54 -13.11
C TRP A 69 4.00 0.54 -12.24
N LEU A 70 3.76 1.57 -11.42
CA LEU A 70 2.53 1.67 -10.62
C LEU A 70 1.26 1.77 -11.47
N LEU A 71 1.34 2.43 -12.64
CA LEU A 71 0.22 2.61 -13.56
C LEU A 71 -0.01 1.37 -14.44
N ASP A 72 1.06 0.66 -14.79
CA ASP A 72 1.03 -0.53 -15.67
C ASP A 72 0.56 -1.79 -14.93
N TYR A 73 0.67 -1.82 -13.59
CA TYR A 73 0.24 -2.95 -12.76
C TYR A 73 -1.09 -2.62 -12.10
N PRO A 74 -2.23 -3.22 -12.54
CA PRO A 74 -3.55 -2.84 -12.04
C PRO A 74 -3.79 -3.30 -10.59
N GLU A 75 -3.23 -4.45 -10.22
CA GLU A 75 -3.48 -5.10 -8.93
C GLU A 75 -2.83 -4.35 -7.76
N GLU A 76 -3.67 -4.02 -6.78
CA GLU A 76 -3.22 -3.34 -5.57
C GLU A 76 -2.31 -4.23 -4.72
N SER A 77 -2.58 -5.54 -4.71
CA SER A 77 -1.79 -6.53 -3.98
C SER A 77 -0.33 -6.55 -4.44
N ASP A 78 -0.06 -6.43 -5.74
CA ASP A 78 1.31 -6.39 -6.27
C ASP A 78 2.06 -5.12 -5.89
N ARG A 79 1.38 -3.97 -5.95
CA ARG A 79 1.93 -2.69 -5.46
C ARG A 79 2.26 -2.78 -3.97
N LEU A 80 1.38 -3.38 -3.18
CA LEU A 80 1.58 -3.55 -1.74
C LEU A 80 2.69 -4.57 -1.42
N ARG A 81 2.82 -5.67 -2.16
CA ARG A 81 3.92 -6.65 -2.01
C ARG A 81 5.28 -6.00 -2.29
N PHE A 82 5.36 -5.17 -3.33
CA PHE A 82 6.58 -4.41 -3.62
C PHE A 82 6.95 -3.47 -2.48
N ILE A 83 5.96 -2.74 -1.96
CA ILE A 83 6.15 -1.86 -0.79
C ILE A 83 6.56 -2.66 0.45
N GLN A 84 5.93 -3.81 0.70
CA GLN A 84 6.26 -4.71 1.81
C GLN A 84 7.72 -5.17 1.73
N GLY A 85 8.19 -5.54 0.53
CA GLY A 85 9.59 -5.89 0.28
C GLY A 85 10.56 -4.75 0.64
N THR A 86 10.18 -3.51 0.34
CA THR A 86 10.94 -2.31 0.75
C THR A 86 11.02 -2.18 2.27
N LEU A 87 9.91 -2.38 2.98
CA LEU A 87 9.86 -2.32 4.45
C LEU A 87 10.73 -3.41 5.10
N VAL A 88 10.68 -4.63 4.56
CA VAL A 88 11.51 -5.75 5.03
C VAL A 88 13.00 -5.46 4.81
N ALA A 89 13.36 -4.88 3.65
CA ALA A 89 14.73 -4.49 3.36
C ALA A 89 15.23 -3.39 4.32
N TYR A 90 14.40 -2.40 4.63
CA TYR A 90 14.70 -1.37 5.63
C TYR A 90 14.97 -2.00 7.00
N ALA A 91 14.10 -2.90 7.47
CA ALA A 91 14.25 -3.53 8.78
C ALA A 91 15.56 -4.33 8.89
N LYS A 92 15.87 -5.15 7.87
CA LYS A 92 17.14 -5.90 7.79
C LYS A 92 18.34 -4.97 7.82
N SER A 93 18.29 -3.87 7.08
CA SER A 93 19.37 -2.88 7.01
C SER A 93 19.57 -2.15 8.35
N ALA A 94 18.47 -1.75 9.01
CA ALA A 94 18.52 -1.12 10.33
C ALA A 94 19.10 -2.06 11.41
N GLN A 95 18.71 -3.34 11.39
CA GLN A 95 19.28 -4.38 12.25
C GLN A 95 20.78 -4.55 12.03
N ALA A 96 21.23 -4.65 10.77
CA ALA A 96 22.64 -4.80 10.43
C ALA A 96 23.49 -3.59 10.89
N ARG A 97 22.91 -2.39 10.95
CA ARG A 97 23.55 -1.18 11.48
C ARG A 97 23.52 -1.07 13.01
N GLY A 98 22.86 -1.99 13.71
CA GLY A 98 22.68 -1.92 15.18
C GLY A 98 21.79 -0.76 15.62
N VAL A 99 20.86 -0.31 14.76
CA VAL A 99 19.91 0.75 15.09
C VAL A 99 18.99 0.26 16.21
N ARG A 100 18.88 1.06 17.27
CA ARG A 100 18.08 0.71 18.46
C ARG A 100 16.58 0.95 18.28
N GLU A 101 16.22 1.88 17.40
CA GLU A 101 14.83 2.30 17.18
C GLU A 101 14.57 2.51 15.68
N TYR A 102 13.50 1.90 15.16
CA TYR A 102 13.05 2.15 13.80
C TYR A 102 12.44 3.55 13.66
N ALA A 103 12.37 4.04 12.43
CA ALA A 103 11.60 5.25 12.11
C ALA A 103 10.16 5.13 12.65
N ALA A 104 9.64 6.17 13.29
CA ALA A 104 8.30 6.14 13.91
C ALA A 104 7.17 5.79 12.92
N VAL A 105 7.36 6.08 11.63
CA VAL A 105 6.40 5.74 10.56
C VAL A 105 6.48 4.27 10.11
N TYR A 106 7.59 3.58 10.34
CA TYR A 106 7.80 2.19 9.94
C TYR A 106 6.72 1.23 10.47
N PRO A 107 6.42 1.16 11.78
CA PRO A 107 5.40 0.25 12.27
C PRO A 107 4.01 0.59 11.73
N VAL A 108 3.73 1.88 11.51
CA VAL A 108 2.46 2.34 10.92
C VAL A 108 2.31 1.85 9.47
N LEU A 109 3.37 2.00 8.67
CA LEU A 109 3.44 1.51 7.29
C LEU A 109 3.28 0.00 7.22
N LEU A 110 3.97 -0.74 8.10
CA LEU A 110 3.92 -2.19 8.13
C LEU A 110 2.51 -2.70 8.45
N THR A 111 1.85 -2.11 9.46
CA THR A 111 0.46 -2.45 9.80
C THR A 111 -0.49 -2.15 8.65
N LEU A 112 -0.39 -0.96 8.03
CA LEU A 112 -1.23 -0.57 6.89
C LEU A 112 -1.09 -1.57 5.74
N VAL A 113 0.15 -1.86 5.32
CA VAL A 113 0.43 -2.73 4.18
C VAL A 113 -0.04 -4.16 4.45
N ASN A 114 0.24 -4.72 5.63
CA ASN A 114 -0.16 -6.08 5.97
C ASN A 114 -1.68 -6.21 6.08
N ALA A 115 -2.37 -5.23 6.67
CA ALA A 115 -3.84 -5.27 6.78
C ALA A 115 -4.50 -5.35 5.39
N HIS A 116 -4.04 -4.53 4.44
CA HIS A 116 -4.61 -4.52 3.08
C HIS A 116 -4.13 -5.67 2.19
N LEU A 117 -2.95 -6.24 2.42
CA LEU A 117 -2.53 -7.47 1.75
C LEU A 117 -3.34 -8.69 2.20
N ASN A 118 -3.64 -8.77 3.50
CA ASN A 118 -4.44 -9.86 4.04
C ASN A 118 -5.89 -9.77 3.54
N ALA A 119 -6.45 -8.55 3.51
CA ALA A 119 -7.79 -8.31 2.95
C ALA A 119 -7.87 -8.66 1.45
N ALA A 120 -6.82 -8.38 0.67
CA ALA A 120 -6.77 -8.77 -0.73
C ALA A 120 -6.72 -10.30 -0.89
N SER A 121 -5.92 -10.98 -0.07
CA SER A 121 -5.80 -12.45 -0.10
C SER A 121 -7.11 -13.16 0.28
N SER A 122 -7.91 -12.61 1.20
CA SER A 122 -9.22 -13.18 1.56
C SER A 122 -10.27 -13.05 0.46
N THR A 123 -10.22 -11.97 -0.33
CA THR A 123 -11.14 -11.79 -1.47
C THR A 123 -10.84 -12.77 -2.60
N ASP A 124 -9.55 -13.08 -2.83
CA ASP A 124 -9.14 -14.07 -3.83
C ASP A 124 -9.64 -15.48 -3.46
N GLU A 125 -9.69 -15.81 -2.16
CA GLU A 125 -10.15 -17.11 -1.65
C GLU A 125 -11.69 -17.24 -1.72
N GLU A 126 -12.45 -16.19 -1.37
CA GLU A 126 -13.91 -16.16 -1.51
C GLU A 126 -14.36 -16.24 -2.98
N ALA A 127 -13.68 -15.53 -3.89
CA ALA A 127 -13.97 -15.57 -5.32
C ALA A 127 -13.69 -16.96 -5.93
N ASN A 128 -12.66 -17.67 -5.46
CA ASN A 128 -12.34 -19.01 -5.93
C ASN A 128 -13.39 -20.04 -5.46
N VAL A 129 -13.91 -19.90 -4.24
CA VAL A 129 -14.96 -20.78 -3.69
C VAL A 129 -16.30 -20.60 -4.40
N GLU A 130 -16.75 -19.37 -4.68
CA GLU A 130 -18.01 -19.14 -5.42
C GLU A 130 -17.98 -19.70 -6.85
N THR A 131 -16.81 -19.67 -7.49
CA THR A 131 -16.62 -20.20 -8.84
C THR A 131 -16.69 -21.73 -8.86
N GLU A 132 -16.17 -22.41 -7.84
CA GLU A 132 -16.27 -23.87 -7.70
C GLU A 132 -17.70 -24.33 -7.35
N VAL A 133 -18.42 -23.59 -6.50
CA VAL A 133 -19.80 -23.92 -6.13
C VAL A 133 -20.74 -23.77 -7.33
N SER A 134 -20.60 -22.71 -8.15
CA SER A 134 -21.40 -22.54 -9.37
C SER A 134 -21.10 -23.58 -10.46
N ALA A 135 -19.91 -24.18 -10.47
CA ALA A 135 -19.55 -25.26 -11.38
C ALA A 135 -20.09 -26.64 -10.93
N GLY A 136 -20.48 -26.77 -9.66
CA GLY A 136 -20.95 -28.02 -9.05
C GLY A 136 -22.47 -28.26 -9.09
N GLU A 137 -23.29 -27.23 -9.34
CA GLU A 137 -24.77 -27.34 -9.33
C GLU A 137 -25.40 -27.62 -10.70
N GLY A 138 -24.66 -28.25 -11.61
CA GLY A 138 -25.10 -28.59 -12.96
C GLY A 138 -25.13 -30.09 -13.24
N PHE A 139 -25.84 -30.91 -12.44
CA PHE A 139 -26.24 -32.27 -12.80
C PHE A 139 -27.58 -32.67 -12.18
#